data_AF-A0A356GRQ4-F1
#
_entry.id   AF-A0A356GRQ4-F1
#
_cell.length_a   1.000
_cell.length_b   1.000
_cell.length_c   1.000
_cell.angle_alpha   90.00
_cell.angle_beta   90.00
_cell.angle_gamma   90.00
#
_symmetry.space_group_name_H-M   'P 1'
#
loop_
_entity.id
_entity.type
_entity.pdbx_description
1 polymer ?
#
loop_
_entity_poly.entity_id
_entity_poly.type
_entity_poly.pdbx_seq_one_letter_code
_entity_poly.pdbx_strand_id
1 'polypeptide(L)'
;IHCFSGDLAMAQKASRLNFLVSIPGAITYRGAEAQVDAVRSLPLERLLIETDCPFLAPVPHRGKTNEPAYVPLVAQRIAEIKGLSPEDVGRVTSLNAKRIFRIPADEEVRVAYRIRNSLYLNITNRCTNACVFCAKRSDFHVKGHFLKLPGEPGVAEVLAEAGDPAPYDEVVFCGFGEPLLRLEEMKTIAKTLKGRGARIRVNTDGLGNLVHGRNILPELSGLVDALSVSLNTPDARTYAKICPSRYGEASHPAILDFLREAVRHIPSVSATAVALPGLDHEAVRRLAESIPGVSF
;
A
#
# COMPACT_ATOMS: atom_id res chain seq x y z
N ILE A 1 -13.84 -11.34 17.08
CA ILE A 1 -15.30 -11.16 17.21
C ILE A 1 -15.94 -11.92 16.08
N HIS A 2 -16.57 -13.04 16.41
CA HIS A 2 -17.34 -13.87 15.50
C HIS A 2 -18.69 -13.21 15.18
N CYS A 3 -19.20 -13.38 13.97
CA CYS A 3 -20.50 -12.87 13.51
C CYS A 3 -20.70 -11.39 13.83
N PHE A 4 -19.78 -10.54 13.35
CA PHE A 4 -19.80 -9.12 13.72
C PHE A 4 -21.02 -8.39 13.14
N SER A 5 -21.87 -7.92 14.03
CA SER A 5 -23.10 -7.14 13.78
C SER A 5 -23.09 -5.78 14.49
N GLY A 6 -21.92 -5.35 15.00
CA GLY A 6 -21.75 -4.10 15.72
C GLY A 6 -21.56 -2.87 14.82
N ASP A 7 -21.47 -1.70 15.46
CA ASP A 7 -21.24 -0.41 14.82
C ASP A 7 -19.74 -0.03 14.75
N LEU A 8 -19.47 1.16 14.20
CA LEU A 8 -18.12 1.72 14.10
C LEU A 8 -17.43 1.84 15.47
N ALA A 9 -18.15 2.24 16.52
CA ALA A 9 -17.56 2.41 17.85
C ALA A 9 -17.10 1.06 18.44
N MET A 10 -17.91 0.02 18.28
CA MET A 10 -17.56 -1.34 18.67
C MET A 10 -16.38 -1.87 17.85
N ALA A 11 -16.36 -1.64 16.54
CA ALA A 11 -15.26 -2.04 15.66
C ALA A 11 -13.93 -1.40 16.06
N GLN A 12 -13.92 -0.08 16.33
CA GLN A 12 -12.73 0.62 16.80
C GLN A 12 -12.26 0.13 18.17
N LYS A 13 -13.19 -0.15 19.09
CA LYS A 13 -12.85 -0.76 20.38
C LYS A 13 -12.22 -2.15 20.21
N ALA A 14 -12.78 -2.99 19.34
CA ALA A 14 -12.25 -4.31 19.02
C ALA A 14 -10.82 -4.23 18.46
N SER A 15 -10.59 -3.32 17.52
CA SER A 15 -9.25 -3.10 16.93
C SER A 15 -8.23 -2.66 17.98
N ARG A 16 -8.61 -1.77 18.93
CA ARG A 16 -7.74 -1.35 20.03
C ARG A 16 -7.39 -2.49 20.99
N LEU A 17 -8.30 -3.44 21.17
CA LEU A 17 -8.08 -4.66 21.95
C LEU A 17 -7.39 -5.78 21.15
N ASN A 18 -6.87 -5.46 19.95
CA ASN A 18 -6.16 -6.38 19.07
C ASN A 18 -7.02 -7.57 18.59
N PHE A 19 -8.35 -7.44 18.61
CA PHE A 19 -9.25 -8.46 18.10
C PHE A 19 -9.37 -8.39 16.57
N LEU A 20 -9.50 -9.55 15.94
CA LEU A 20 -9.98 -9.65 14.57
C LEU A 20 -11.51 -9.59 14.53
N VAL A 21 -12.06 -9.04 13.45
CA VAL A 21 -13.50 -8.88 13.24
C VAL A 21 -13.93 -9.77 12.08
N SER A 22 -14.78 -10.75 12.37
CA SER A 22 -15.30 -11.71 11.41
C SER A 22 -16.57 -11.17 10.75
N ILE A 23 -16.57 -11.09 9.43
CA ILE A 23 -17.63 -10.48 8.63
C ILE A 23 -18.48 -11.58 7.98
N PRO A 24 -19.75 -11.75 8.40
CA PRO A 24 -20.67 -12.71 7.80
C PRO A 24 -21.33 -12.16 6.54
N GLY A 25 -22.11 -13.01 5.85
CA GLY A 25 -22.85 -12.65 4.64
C GLY A 25 -23.85 -11.50 4.80
N ALA A 26 -24.22 -11.14 6.03
CA ALA A 26 -25.08 -10.00 6.33
C ALA A 26 -24.57 -8.65 5.80
N ILE A 27 -23.26 -8.50 5.55
CA ILE A 27 -22.67 -7.28 4.95
C ILE A 27 -23.22 -6.96 3.54
N THR A 28 -23.83 -7.96 2.90
CA THR A 28 -24.46 -7.82 1.57
C THR A 28 -25.93 -7.40 1.64
N TYR A 29 -26.51 -7.30 2.85
CA TYR A 29 -27.93 -7.01 3.03
C TYR A 29 -28.23 -5.51 2.91
N ARG A 30 -29.45 -5.16 2.52
CA ARG A 30 -29.97 -3.79 2.71
C ARG A 30 -30.08 -3.52 4.22
N GLY A 31 -29.63 -2.36 4.69
CA GLY A 31 -29.62 -2.04 6.12
C GLY A 31 -28.31 -2.35 6.85
N ALA A 32 -27.24 -2.72 6.13
CA ALA A 32 -25.94 -3.07 6.71
C ALA A 32 -25.00 -1.85 6.87
N GLU A 33 -25.52 -0.62 6.86
CA GLU A 33 -24.71 0.61 6.79
C GLU A 33 -23.71 0.72 7.95
N ALA A 34 -24.14 0.40 9.18
CA ALA A 34 -23.27 0.42 10.35
C ALA A 34 -22.08 -0.57 10.20
N GLN A 35 -22.34 -1.75 9.63
CA GLN A 35 -21.31 -2.76 9.37
C GLN A 35 -20.39 -2.34 8.21
N VAL A 36 -20.94 -1.70 7.18
CA VAL A 36 -20.18 -1.12 6.07
C VAL A 36 -19.22 -0.04 6.57
N ASP A 37 -19.67 0.85 7.46
CA ASP A 37 -18.83 1.90 8.03
C ASP A 37 -17.74 1.32 8.94
N ALA A 38 -18.08 0.31 9.74
CA ALA A 38 -17.11 -0.46 10.52
C ALA A 38 -16.04 -1.09 9.62
N VAL A 39 -16.45 -1.85 8.60
CA VAL A 39 -15.54 -2.46 7.62
C VAL A 39 -14.70 -1.38 6.96
N ARG A 40 -15.28 -0.28 6.48
CA ARG A 40 -14.56 0.84 5.83
C ARG A 40 -13.44 1.38 6.72
N SER A 41 -13.70 1.57 8.01
CA SER A 41 -12.74 2.14 8.96
C SER A 41 -11.59 1.21 9.36
N LEU A 42 -11.82 -0.10 9.43
CA LEU A 42 -10.84 -1.05 9.97
C LEU A 42 -9.74 -1.39 8.95
N PRO A 43 -8.49 -1.64 9.36
CA PRO A 43 -7.50 -2.23 8.45
C PRO A 43 -8.01 -3.59 7.94
N LEU A 44 -7.75 -3.94 6.68
CA LEU A 44 -8.14 -5.25 6.14
C LEU A 44 -7.45 -6.40 6.90
N GLU A 45 -6.27 -6.12 7.45
CA GLU A 45 -5.45 -6.97 8.31
C GLU A 45 -6.13 -7.26 9.68
N ARG A 46 -7.26 -6.59 9.97
CA ARG A 46 -8.11 -6.84 11.14
C ARG A 46 -9.40 -7.57 10.81
N LEU A 47 -9.63 -7.92 9.55
CA LEU A 47 -10.86 -8.55 9.09
C LEU A 47 -10.67 -10.04 8.81
N LEU A 48 -11.72 -10.81 9.07
CA LEU A 48 -11.92 -12.18 8.62
C LEU A 48 -13.21 -12.25 7.81
N ILE A 49 -13.31 -13.23 6.94
CA ILE A 49 -14.57 -13.59 6.30
C ILE A 49 -15.04 -14.90 6.92
N GLU A 50 -16.32 -14.99 7.23
CA GLU A 50 -16.93 -16.22 7.68
C GLU A 50 -18.18 -16.55 6.87
N THR A 51 -18.53 -17.83 6.94
CA THR A 51 -19.79 -18.33 6.42
C THR A 51 -20.91 -18.09 7.41
N ASP A 52 -20.73 -18.48 8.68
CA ASP A 52 -21.83 -18.63 9.64
C ASP A 52 -22.90 -19.63 9.17
N CYS A 53 -22.48 -20.62 8.38
CA CYS A 53 -23.34 -21.70 7.89
C CYS A 53 -24.01 -22.47 9.05
N PRO A 54 -25.31 -22.80 8.95
CA PRO A 54 -26.19 -22.69 7.77
C PRO A 54 -26.92 -21.35 7.61
N PHE A 55 -26.63 -20.35 8.44
CA PHE A 55 -27.34 -19.07 8.50
C PHE A 55 -26.62 -17.97 7.71
N LEU A 56 -27.28 -16.81 7.58
CA LEU A 56 -26.70 -15.58 7.03
C LEU A 56 -26.13 -15.69 5.60
N ALA A 57 -26.80 -16.46 4.72
CA ALA A 57 -26.42 -16.53 3.31
C ALA A 57 -26.36 -15.13 2.67
N PRO A 58 -25.26 -14.74 2.02
CA PRO A 58 -25.13 -13.44 1.37
C PRO A 58 -26.07 -13.32 0.16
N VAL A 59 -26.37 -12.09 -0.27
CA VAL A 59 -27.06 -11.81 -1.54
C VAL A 59 -26.22 -12.37 -2.70
N PRO A 60 -26.83 -13.07 -3.69
CA PRO A 60 -28.26 -13.24 -3.95
C PRO A 60 -28.96 -14.42 -3.25
N HIS A 61 -28.29 -15.13 -2.35
CA HIS A 61 -28.80 -16.34 -1.68
C HIS A 61 -29.50 -16.07 -0.34
N ARG A 62 -29.76 -14.80 0.01
CA ARG A 62 -30.41 -14.41 1.26
C ARG A 62 -31.72 -15.16 1.48
N GLY A 63 -31.90 -15.74 2.67
CA GLY A 63 -33.06 -16.55 3.04
C GLY A 63 -32.97 -18.03 2.65
N LYS A 64 -31.89 -18.45 1.96
CA LYS A 64 -31.55 -19.85 1.72
C LYS A 64 -30.49 -20.32 2.72
N THR A 65 -30.25 -21.63 2.75
CA THR A 65 -29.11 -22.24 3.48
C THR A 65 -27.80 -21.63 2.99
N ASN A 66 -26.97 -21.20 3.92
CA ASN A 66 -25.64 -20.70 3.60
C ASN A 66 -24.64 -21.84 3.44
N GLU A 67 -23.60 -21.63 2.64
CA GLU A 67 -22.55 -22.61 2.38
C GLU A 67 -21.19 -21.93 2.14
N PRO A 68 -20.06 -22.63 2.37
CA PRO A 68 -18.72 -22.10 2.10
C PRO A 68 -18.50 -21.56 0.68
N ALA A 69 -19.23 -22.08 -0.31
CA ALA A 69 -19.16 -21.60 -1.69
C ALA A 69 -19.58 -20.12 -1.84
N TYR A 70 -20.26 -19.53 -0.84
CA TYR A 70 -20.69 -18.14 -0.86
C TYR A 70 -19.71 -17.14 -0.22
N VAL A 71 -18.62 -17.62 0.40
CA VAL A 71 -17.53 -16.76 0.93
C VAL A 71 -17.01 -15.74 -0.10
N PRO A 72 -16.81 -16.11 -1.39
CA PRO A 72 -16.38 -15.15 -2.40
C PRO A 72 -17.31 -13.94 -2.57
N LEU A 73 -18.62 -14.09 -2.34
CA LEU A 73 -19.59 -12.98 -2.40
C LEU A 73 -19.36 -11.97 -1.27
N VAL A 74 -18.97 -12.45 -0.09
CA VAL A 74 -18.59 -11.59 1.04
C VAL A 74 -17.27 -10.88 0.74
N ALA A 75 -16.30 -11.59 0.15
CA ALA A 75 -15.02 -11.01 -0.27
C ALA A 75 -15.23 -9.89 -1.30
N GLN A 76 -16.08 -10.12 -2.30
CA GLN A 76 -16.48 -9.13 -3.30
C GLN A 76 -17.07 -7.87 -2.64
N ARG A 77 -17.98 -8.04 -1.68
CA ARG A 77 -18.58 -6.90 -0.99
C ARG A 77 -17.58 -6.10 -0.17
N ILE A 78 -16.66 -6.77 0.53
CA ILE A 78 -15.58 -6.09 1.26
C ILE A 78 -14.64 -5.37 0.29
N ALA A 79 -14.35 -5.97 -0.87
CA ALA A 79 -13.49 -5.41 -1.90
C ALA A 79 -14.05 -4.08 -2.43
N GLU A 80 -15.35 -4.02 -2.70
CA GLU A 80 -16.07 -2.78 -3.06
C GLU A 80 -15.93 -1.69 -1.99
N ILE A 81 -16.15 -2.04 -0.71
CA ILE A 81 -16.06 -1.10 0.41
C ILE A 81 -14.62 -0.57 0.57
N LYS A 82 -13.63 -1.40 0.26
CA LYS A 82 -12.20 -1.12 0.45
C LYS A 82 -11.49 -0.53 -0.77
N GLY A 83 -12.13 -0.53 -1.95
CA GLY A 83 -11.46 -0.19 -3.20
C GLY A 83 -10.29 -1.15 -3.51
N LEU A 84 -10.49 -2.44 -3.26
CA LEU A 84 -9.53 -3.52 -3.53
C LEU A 84 -10.13 -4.53 -4.50
N SER A 85 -9.33 -5.50 -4.97
CA SER A 85 -9.87 -6.65 -5.70
C SER A 85 -10.37 -7.74 -4.73
N PRO A 86 -11.28 -8.63 -5.16
CA PRO A 86 -11.69 -9.78 -4.37
C PRO A 86 -10.51 -10.69 -4.00
N GLU A 87 -9.53 -10.84 -4.90
CA GLU A 87 -8.32 -11.62 -4.64
C GLU A 87 -7.46 -10.97 -3.56
N ASP A 88 -7.36 -9.63 -3.54
CA ASP A 88 -6.64 -8.92 -2.48
C ASP A 88 -7.28 -9.18 -1.11
N VAL A 89 -8.61 -9.08 -1.05
CA VAL A 89 -9.37 -9.36 0.16
C VAL A 89 -9.16 -10.80 0.59
N GLY A 90 -9.40 -11.76 -0.31
CA GLY A 90 -9.25 -13.18 -0.03
C GLY A 90 -7.85 -13.55 0.47
N ARG A 91 -6.79 -13.01 -0.16
CA ARG A 91 -5.41 -13.26 0.26
C ARG A 91 -5.12 -12.66 1.65
N VAL A 92 -5.55 -11.43 1.97
CA VAL A 92 -5.33 -10.85 3.31
C VAL A 92 -6.14 -11.61 4.37
N THR A 93 -7.43 -11.85 4.14
CA THR A 93 -8.29 -12.50 5.14
C THR A 93 -7.88 -13.96 5.36
N SER A 94 -7.38 -14.65 4.33
CA SER A 94 -6.81 -16.00 4.47
C SER A 94 -5.54 -15.98 5.31
N LEU A 95 -4.64 -15.02 5.10
CA LEU A 95 -3.45 -14.86 5.95
C LEU A 95 -3.83 -14.58 7.41
N ASN A 96 -4.81 -13.70 7.65
CA ASN A 96 -5.32 -13.41 8.98
C ASN A 96 -5.89 -14.67 9.65
N ALA A 97 -6.67 -15.47 8.91
CA ALA A 97 -7.23 -16.73 9.39
C ALA A 97 -6.12 -17.73 9.75
N LYS A 98 -5.13 -17.90 8.87
CA LYS A 98 -3.98 -18.78 9.14
C LYS A 98 -3.24 -18.36 10.42
N ARG A 99 -3.00 -17.06 10.61
CA ARG A 99 -2.34 -16.51 11.80
C ARG A 99 -3.13 -16.75 13.08
N ILE A 100 -4.42 -16.41 13.12
CA ILE A 100 -5.22 -16.52 14.34
C ILE A 100 -5.45 -17.99 14.74
N PHE A 101 -5.62 -18.89 13.77
CA PHE A 101 -5.81 -20.32 14.01
C PHE A 101 -4.50 -21.12 14.04
N ARG A 102 -3.34 -20.45 13.92
CA ARG A 102 -2.00 -21.06 13.91
C ARG A 102 -1.85 -22.16 12.85
N ILE A 103 -2.49 -21.96 11.70
CA ILE A 103 -2.32 -22.82 10.53
C ILE A 103 -1.01 -22.40 9.85
N PRO A 104 -0.11 -23.34 9.52
CA PRO A 104 1.09 -23.04 8.76
C PRO A 104 0.77 -22.27 7.46
N ALA A 105 1.53 -21.21 7.21
CA ALA A 105 1.44 -20.43 5.99
C ALA A 105 2.81 -20.44 5.33
N ASP A 106 2.86 -20.85 4.06
CA ASP A 106 4.05 -20.65 3.24
C ASP A 106 4.14 -19.16 2.90
N GLU A 107 5.02 -18.46 3.61
CA GLU A 107 5.30 -17.04 3.39
C GLU A 107 6.41 -16.90 2.34
N GLU A 108 6.05 -17.12 1.07
CA GLU A 108 6.96 -16.90 -0.05
C GLU A 108 7.28 -15.41 -0.20
N VAL A 109 8.58 -15.10 -0.29
CA VAL A 109 9.04 -13.74 -0.56
C VAL A 109 8.59 -13.33 -1.97
N ARG A 110 8.10 -12.09 -2.10
CA ARG A 110 7.71 -11.51 -3.38
C ARG A 110 8.62 -10.35 -3.76
N VAL A 111 9.22 -10.43 -4.95
CA VAL A 111 9.90 -9.30 -5.60
C VAL A 111 8.90 -8.54 -6.46
N ALA A 112 8.04 -9.26 -7.20
CA ALA A 112 6.90 -8.68 -7.91
C ALA A 112 5.57 -9.14 -7.29
N TYR A 113 4.62 -8.23 -7.11
CA TYR A 113 3.33 -8.54 -6.49
C TYR A 113 2.21 -7.63 -6.97
N ARG A 114 0.99 -8.15 -7.02
CA ARG A 114 -0.19 -7.40 -7.47
C ARG A 114 -0.98 -6.84 -6.28
N ILE A 115 -1.37 -5.59 -6.37
CA ILE A 115 -2.43 -4.98 -5.55
C ILE A 115 -3.37 -4.27 -6.51
N ARG A 116 -4.67 -4.57 -6.40
CA ARG A 116 -5.69 -4.18 -7.39
C ARG A 116 -5.26 -4.65 -8.78
N ASN A 117 -5.13 -3.74 -9.74
CA ASN A 117 -4.63 -4.03 -11.08
C ASN A 117 -3.25 -3.41 -11.37
N SER A 118 -2.51 -3.01 -10.32
CA SER A 118 -1.13 -2.51 -10.46
C SER A 118 -0.12 -3.58 -10.08
N LEU A 119 0.98 -3.66 -10.82
CA LEU A 119 2.12 -4.52 -10.52
C LEU A 119 3.15 -3.75 -9.70
N TYR A 120 3.44 -4.21 -8.49
CA TYR A 120 4.42 -3.60 -7.60
C TYR A 120 5.76 -4.34 -7.64
N LEU A 121 6.85 -3.59 -7.61
CA LEU A 121 8.23 -4.09 -7.61
C LEU A 121 8.95 -3.70 -6.31
N ASN A 122 9.20 -4.69 -5.46
CA ASN A 122 9.96 -4.60 -4.22
C ASN A 122 11.44 -4.87 -4.49
N ILE A 123 12.12 -3.88 -5.09
CA ILE A 123 13.51 -4.05 -5.53
C ILE A 123 14.55 -3.85 -4.42
N THR A 124 14.14 -3.38 -3.24
CA THR A 124 15.02 -3.21 -2.06
C THR A 124 14.21 -3.10 -0.78
N ASN A 125 14.81 -3.52 0.34
CA ASN A 125 14.31 -3.24 1.69
C ASN A 125 15.13 -2.15 2.41
N ARG A 126 16.23 -1.67 1.80
CA ARG A 126 17.01 -0.52 2.29
C ARG A 126 16.22 0.75 2.07
N CYS A 127 16.31 1.70 3.00
CA CYS A 127 15.61 2.97 2.92
C CYS A 127 16.46 4.09 3.52
N THR A 128 16.31 5.31 3.02
CA THR A 128 16.96 6.50 3.56
C THR A 128 16.45 6.84 4.95
N ASN A 129 15.18 6.54 5.20
CA ASN A 129 14.50 6.83 6.45
C ASN A 129 14.30 5.59 7.33
N ALA A 130 14.31 5.81 8.64
CA ALA A 130 13.93 4.84 9.67
C ALA A 130 12.59 5.23 10.31
N CYS A 131 11.56 5.44 9.47
CA CYS A 131 10.29 6.03 9.89
C CYS A 131 9.66 5.29 11.08
N VAL A 132 9.12 6.05 12.03
CA VAL A 132 8.56 5.50 13.27
C VAL A 132 7.34 4.62 13.03
N PHE A 133 6.63 4.89 11.93
CA PHE A 133 5.42 4.20 11.46
C PHE A 133 5.71 3.12 10.39
N CYS A 134 6.97 2.87 10.03
CA CYS A 134 7.29 1.90 8.99
C CYS A 134 6.88 0.49 9.43
N ALA A 135 6.11 -0.22 8.60
CA ALA A 135 5.64 -1.56 8.94
C ALA A 135 6.80 -2.56 9.15
N LYS A 136 7.99 -2.35 8.51
CA LYS A 136 9.23 -3.13 8.76
C LYS A 136 9.59 -3.30 10.24
N ARG A 137 9.13 -2.41 11.12
CA ARG A 137 9.41 -2.47 12.57
C ARG A 137 8.64 -3.59 13.27
N SER A 138 7.57 -4.10 12.66
CA SER A 138 6.70 -5.12 13.25
C SER A 138 6.44 -6.32 12.33
N ASP A 139 6.27 -6.09 11.03
CA ASP A 139 5.91 -7.13 10.06
C ASP A 139 6.43 -6.74 8.66
N PHE A 140 6.68 -7.74 7.82
CA PHE A 140 7.05 -7.55 6.42
C PHE A 140 5.92 -7.92 5.46
N HIS A 141 4.67 -7.83 5.90
CA HIS A 141 3.52 -8.03 5.03
C HIS A 141 2.91 -6.72 4.56
N VAL A 142 2.69 -6.61 3.24
CA VAL A 142 1.91 -5.53 2.65
C VAL A 142 0.79 -6.16 1.86
N LYS A 143 -0.45 -5.94 2.30
CA LYS A 143 -1.62 -6.61 1.72
C LYS A 143 -1.29 -8.08 1.50
N GLY A 144 -1.04 -8.82 2.58
CA GLY A 144 -0.80 -10.26 2.57
C GLY A 144 0.35 -10.81 1.71
N HIS A 145 1.16 -9.97 1.07
CA HIS A 145 2.40 -10.38 0.40
C HIS A 145 3.57 -10.22 1.36
N PHE A 146 4.43 -11.23 1.48
CA PHE A 146 5.63 -11.16 2.30
C PHE A 146 6.78 -10.55 1.51
N LEU A 147 7.28 -9.40 1.98
CA LEU A 147 8.21 -8.54 1.23
C LEU A 147 9.60 -8.45 1.85
N LYS A 148 9.92 -9.34 2.80
CA LYS A 148 11.25 -9.40 3.43
C LYS A 148 12.23 -10.06 2.47
N LEU A 149 13.00 -9.24 1.77
CA LEU A 149 13.98 -9.73 0.81
C LEU A 149 15.16 -10.39 1.53
N PRO A 150 15.63 -11.56 1.07
CA PRO A 150 16.84 -12.19 1.61
C PRO A 150 18.13 -11.46 1.18
N GLY A 151 18.05 -10.65 0.12
CA GLY A 151 19.12 -9.84 -0.45
C GLY A 151 18.57 -8.87 -1.50
N GLU A 152 19.43 -8.08 -2.13
CA GLU A 152 19.01 -7.17 -3.21
C GLU A 152 18.79 -7.94 -4.51
N PRO A 153 17.54 -8.05 -5.03
CA PRO A 153 17.27 -8.86 -6.21
C PRO A 153 17.96 -8.30 -7.46
N GLY A 154 18.38 -9.18 -8.37
CA GLY A 154 19.02 -8.76 -9.62
C GLY A 154 18.02 -8.15 -10.61
N VAL A 155 18.48 -7.36 -11.59
CA VAL A 155 17.63 -6.84 -12.67
C VAL A 155 16.91 -7.96 -13.43
N ALA A 156 17.62 -9.04 -13.74
CA ALA A 156 17.05 -10.19 -14.45
C ALA A 156 15.98 -10.91 -13.64
N GLU A 157 16.19 -11.06 -12.33
CA GLU A 157 15.23 -11.65 -11.38
C GLU A 157 13.96 -10.81 -11.30
N VAL A 158 14.11 -9.48 -11.11
CA VAL A 158 12.95 -8.57 -11.05
C VAL A 158 12.15 -8.62 -12.35
N LEU A 159 12.81 -8.62 -13.51
CA LEU A 159 12.13 -8.67 -14.82
C LEU A 159 11.46 -10.03 -15.08
N ALA A 160 12.06 -11.12 -14.61
CA ALA A 160 11.47 -12.45 -14.71
C ALA A 160 10.21 -12.57 -13.86
N GLU A 161 10.24 -12.09 -12.61
CA GLU A 161 9.06 -12.04 -11.74
C GLU A 161 7.99 -11.06 -12.23
N ALA A 162 8.40 -9.91 -12.79
CA ALA A 162 7.46 -8.93 -13.33
C ALA A 162 6.68 -9.47 -14.54
N GLY A 163 7.31 -10.33 -15.36
CA GLY A 163 6.68 -10.94 -16.51
C GLY A 163 6.24 -9.94 -17.59
N ASP A 164 5.03 -10.15 -18.11
CA ASP A 164 4.37 -9.25 -19.06
C ASP A 164 3.63 -8.13 -18.30
N PRO A 165 4.00 -6.84 -18.50
CA PRO A 165 3.32 -5.74 -17.84
C PRO A 165 1.98 -5.36 -18.50
N ALA A 166 1.66 -5.86 -19.70
CA ALA A 166 0.47 -5.44 -20.46
C ALA A 166 -0.89 -5.59 -19.74
N PRO A 167 -1.11 -6.61 -18.88
CA PRO A 167 -2.38 -6.76 -18.15
C PRO A 167 -2.61 -5.72 -17.03
N TYR A 168 -1.58 -4.99 -16.63
CA TYR A 168 -1.63 -4.09 -15.48
C TYR A 168 -1.85 -2.64 -15.89
N ASP A 169 -2.54 -1.88 -15.04
CA ASP A 169 -2.76 -0.44 -15.26
C ASP A 169 -1.45 0.36 -15.20
N GLU A 170 -0.51 -0.12 -14.37
CA GLU A 170 0.80 0.47 -14.15
C GLU A 170 1.74 -0.52 -13.45
N VAL A 171 3.04 -0.26 -13.56
CA VAL A 171 4.08 -0.85 -12.75
C VAL A 171 4.59 0.18 -11.75
N VAL A 172 4.61 -0.19 -10.47
CA VAL A 172 4.93 0.68 -9.35
C VAL A 172 6.21 0.20 -8.67
N PHE A 173 7.27 1.01 -8.72
CA PHE A 173 8.43 0.80 -7.85
C PHE A 173 8.05 1.22 -6.43
N CYS A 174 7.74 0.23 -5.60
CA CYS A 174 7.30 0.42 -4.23
C CYS A 174 7.38 -0.92 -3.49
N GLY A 175 7.72 -0.85 -2.21
CA GLY A 175 7.85 -2.01 -1.32
C GLY A 175 8.11 -1.49 0.08
N PHE A 176 9.07 -2.08 0.79
CA PHE A 176 9.51 -1.53 2.08
C PHE A 176 10.73 -0.62 2.02
N GLY A 177 11.47 -0.63 0.92
CA GLY A 177 12.66 0.20 0.72
C GLY A 177 12.40 1.46 -0.09
N GLU A 178 13.44 2.27 -0.22
CA GLU A 178 13.50 3.44 -1.11
C GLU A 178 14.06 3.00 -2.47
N PRO A 179 13.23 2.92 -3.53
CA PRO A 179 13.67 2.41 -4.82
C PRO A 179 14.80 3.24 -5.44
N LEU A 180 14.86 4.55 -5.17
CA LEU A 180 15.90 5.43 -5.74
C LEU A 180 17.30 5.18 -5.14
N LEU A 181 17.43 4.37 -4.08
CA LEU A 181 18.74 3.87 -3.64
C LEU A 181 19.37 2.91 -4.67
N ARG A 182 18.56 2.32 -5.56
CA ARG A 182 18.99 1.44 -6.64
C ARG A 182 18.71 2.07 -8.00
N LEU A 183 19.16 3.32 -8.17
CA LEU A 183 18.82 4.15 -9.32
C LEU A 183 19.15 3.47 -10.66
N GLU A 184 20.32 2.86 -10.80
CA GLU A 184 20.74 2.24 -12.07
C GLU A 184 19.90 1.00 -12.41
N GLU A 185 19.66 0.13 -11.43
CA GLU A 185 18.80 -1.04 -11.62
C GLU A 185 17.35 -0.63 -11.89
N MET A 186 16.83 0.34 -11.13
CA MET A 186 15.48 0.88 -11.33
C MET A 186 15.32 1.45 -12.75
N LYS A 187 16.26 2.28 -13.22
CA LYS A 187 16.24 2.82 -14.60
C LYS A 187 16.26 1.69 -15.64
N THR A 188 17.09 0.67 -15.44
CA THR A 188 17.20 -0.47 -16.36
C THR A 188 15.90 -1.26 -16.45
N ILE A 189 15.29 -1.55 -15.30
CA ILE A 189 14.00 -2.25 -15.20
C ILE A 189 12.89 -1.39 -15.83
N ALA A 190 12.80 -0.12 -15.45
CA ALA A 190 11.80 0.82 -15.97
C ALA A 190 11.90 0.95 -17.50
N LYS A 191 13.10 1.11 -18.05
CA LYS A 191 13.33 1.17 -19.50
C LYS A 191 12.84 -0.09 -20.21
N THR A 192 13.11 -1.26 -19.64
CA THR A 192 12.70 -2.54 -20.22
C THR A 192 11.18 -2.69 -20.22
N LEU A 193 10.54 -2.39 -19.08
CA LEU A 193 9.09 -2.51 -18.95
C LEU A 193 8.35 -1.45 -19.78
N LYS A 194 8.88 -0.22 -19.88
CA LYS A 194 8.37 0.80 -20.80
C LYS A 194 8.45 0.37 -22.26
N GLY A 195 9.54 -0.29 -22.65
CA GLY A 195 9.66 -0.89 -23.99
C GLY A 195 8.58 -1.93 -24.29
N ARG A 196 7.91 -2.46 -23.25
CA ARG A 196 6.76 -3.38 -23.34
C ARG A 196 5.42 -2.69 -23.09
N GLY A 197 5.37 -1.36 -23.14
CA GLY A 197 4.13 -0.58 -22.99
C GLY A 197 3.71 -0.29 -21.55
N ALA A 198 4.54 -0.60 -20.54
CA ALA A 198 4.20 -0.32 -19.16
C ALA A 198 4.16 1.19 -18.87
N ARG A 199 3.13 1.63 -18.13
CA ARG A 199 3.15 2.91 -17.41
C ARG A 199 3.93 2.74 -16.11
N ILE A 200 4.90 3.60 -15.83
CA ILE A 200 5.79 3.48 -14.67
C ILE A 200 5.49 4.56 -13.62
N ARG A 201 5.24 4.12 -12.39
CA ARG A 201 5.18 4.97 -11.20
C ARG A 201 6.30 4.63 -10.23
N VAL A 202 6.89 5.64 -9.61
CA VAL A 202 7.85 5.47 -8.53
C VAL A 202 7.30 6.10 -7.25
N ASN A 203 7.19 5.30 -6.19
CA ASN A 203 6.92 5.80 -4.86
C ASN A 203 8.27 6.01 -4.16
N THR A 204 8.50 7.21 -3.64
CA THR A 204 9.78 7.59 -3.07
C THR A 204 9.60 8.44 -1.82
N ASP A 205 10.61 8.45 -0.96
CA ASP A 205 10.79 9.40 0.14
C ASP A 205 11.25 10.79 -0.32
N GLY A 206 11.63 10.95 -1.59
CA GLY A 206 12.02 12.24 -2.17
C GLY A 206 13.46 12.66 -1.86
N LEU A 207 14.26 11.82 -1.21
CA LEU A 207 15.64 12.13 -0.81
C LEU A 207 16.68 11.68 -1.85
N GLY A 208 16.24 11.22 -3.03
CA GLY A 208 17.12 10.70 -4.09
C GLY A 208 18.26 11.66 -4.45
N ASN A 209 17.98 12.96 -4.61
CA ASN A 209 19.02 13.94 -4.92
C ASN A 209 20.08 14.05 -3.81
N LEU A 210 19.67 14.01 -2.53
CA LEU A 210 20.60 14.04 -1.40
C LEU A 210 21.43 12.77 -1.31
N VAL A 211 20.83 11.61 -1.56
CA VAL A 211 21.54 10.33 -1.56
C VAL A 211 22.63 10.30 -2.63
N HIS A 212 22.31 10.75 -3.84
CA HIS A 212 23.23 10.69 -4.98
C HIS A 212 24.15 11.91 -5.08
N GLY A 213 23.92 12.96 -4.28
CA GLY A 213 24.72 14.19 -4.29
C GLY A 213 24.57 15.02 -5.57
N ARG A 214 23.52 14.78 -6.37
CA ARG A 214 23.26 15.44 -7.65
C ARG A 214 21.78 15.36 -8.01
N ASN A 215 21.34 16.17 -8.97
CA ASN A 215 19.97 16.11 -9.49
C ASN A 215 19.79 14.85 -10.37
N ILE A 216 18.95 13.91 -9.93
CA ILE A 216 18.68 12.65 -10.65
C ILE A 216 17.41 12.70 -11.51
N LEU A 217 16.57 13.72 -11.34
CA LEU A 217 15.28 13.82 -12.03
C LEU A 217 15.38 13.87 -13.57
N PRO A 218 16.38 14.54 -14.19
CA PRO A 218 16.57 14.48 -15.63
C PRO A 218 16.80 13.05 -16.16
N GLU A 219 17.42 12.17 -15.37
CA GLU A 219 17.66 10.78 -15.76
C GLU A 219 16.40 9.91 -15.72
N LEU A 220 15.37 10.36 -14.99
CA LEU A 220 14.08 9.68 -14.91
C LEU A 220 13.13 10.10 -16.02
N SER A 221 13.45 11.20 -16.73
CA SER A 221 12.64 11.70 -17.83
C SER A 221 12.50 10.65 -18.94
N GLY A 222 11.28 10.45 -19.41
CA GLY A 222 10.94 9.40 -20.36
C GLY A 222 10.88 7.98 -19.77
N LEU A 223 11.46 7.72 -18.60
CA LEU A 223 11.43 6.41 -17.92
C LEU A 223 10.30 6.29 -16.89
N VAL A 224 9.93 7.40 -16.24
CA VAL A 224 8.93 7.46 -15.18
C VAL A 224 7.77 8.36 -15.62
N ASP A 225 6.54 7.87 -15.50
CA ASP A 225 5.32 8.61 -15.85
C ASP A 225 4.71 9.32 -14.64
N ALA A 226 4.91 8.76 -13.44
CA ALA A 226 4.39 9.33 -12.22
C ALA A 226 5.36 9.20 -11.02
N LEU A 227 5.45 10.25 -10.21
CA LEU A 227 6.09 10.23 -8.90
C LEU A 227 5.06 10.44 -7.79
N SER A 228 5.18 9.61 -6.75
CA SER A 228 4.47 9.75 -5.48
C SER A 228 5.49 9.92 -4.37
N VAL A 229 5.63 11.15 -3.89
CA VAL A 229 6.68 11.55 -2.93
C VAL A 229 6.08 11.63 -1.52
N SER A 230 6.71 10.98 -0.56
CA SER A 230 6.22 10.91 0.83
C SER A 230 6.61 12.16 1.63
N LEU A 231 5.95 13.29 1.38
CA LEU A 231 6.19 14.56 2.08
C LEU A 231 5.91 14.44 3.59
N ASN A 232 4.86 13.71 3.96
CA ASN A 232 4.47 13.34 5.32
C ASN A 232 4.17 14.46 6.32
N THR A 233 4.89 15.57 6.36
CA THR A 233 4.73 16.59 7.40
C THR A 233 4.78 18.00 6.82
N PRO A 234 4.15 18.99 7.48
CA PRO A 234 4.17 20.37 7.01
C PRO A 234 5.49 21.09 7.37
N ASP A 235 6.32 20.50 8.23
CA ASP A 235 7.54 21.12 8.72
C ASP A 235 8.69 20.11 8.93
N ALA A 236 9.91 20.63 8.91
CA ALA A 236 11.15 19.88 9.00
C ALA A 236 11.38 19.20 10.35
N ARG A 237 10.99 19.85 11.44
CA ARG A 237 11.19 19.33 12.80
C ARG A 237 10.32 18.11 13.04
N THR A 238 9.05 18.19 12.65
CA THR A 238 8.12 17.05 12.69
C THR A 238 8.60 15.95 11.74
N TYR A 239 9.07 16.29 10.54
CA TYR A 239 9.61 15.32 9.58
C TYR A 239 10.75 14.52 10.21
N ALA A 240 11.78 15.19 10.73
CA ALA A 240 12.95 14.55 11.31
C ALA A 240 12.62 13.65 12.51
N LYS A 241 11.55 13.97 13.25
CA LYS A 241 11.06 13.15 14.37
C LYS A 241 10.40 11.86 13.91
N ILE A 242 9.55 11.92 12.87
CA ILE A 242 8.76 10.74 12.44
C ILE A 242 9.40 9.94 11.31
N CYS A 243 10.26 10.58 10.51
CA CYS A 243 11.04 10.01 9.42
C CYS A 243 12.53 10.27 9.66
N PRO A 244 13.13 9.74 10.75
CA PRO A 244 14.52 10.00 11.06
C PRO A 244 15.43 9.49 9.94
N SER A 245 16.40 10.30 9.56
CA SER A 245 17.40 10.02 8.53
C SER A 245 18.74 10.61 8.96
N ARG A 246 19.82 10.27 8.26
CA ARG A 246 21.15 10.87 8.49
C ARG A 246 21.19 12.38 8.22
N TYR A 247 20.20 12.94 7.51
CA TYR A 247 20.14 14.35 7.15
C TYR A 247 19.33 15.18 8.14
N GLY A 248 18.65 14.56 9.10
CA GLY A 248 17.84 15.28 10.10
C GLY A 248 16.81 16.22 9.45
N GLU A 249 16.69 17.44 9.98
CA GLU A 249 15.76 18.45 9.49
C GLU A 249 16.03 18.90 8.04
N ALA A 250 17.26 18.75 7.54
CA ALA A 250 17.59 19.07 6.15
C ALA A 250 16.87 18.16 5.12
N SER A 251 16.32 17.03 5.57
CA SER A 251 15.52 16.14 4.72
C SER A 251 14.30 16.84 4.12
N HIS A 252 13.56 17.62 4.92
CA HIS A 252 12.27 18.18 4.51
C HIS A 252 12.39 19.30 3.46
N PRO A 253 13.28 20.30 3.62
CA PRO A 253 13.55 21.26 2.55
C PRO A 253 14.01 20.57 1.26
N ALA A 254 14.84 19.54 1.35
CA ALA A 254 15.32 18.81 0.17
C ALA A 254 14.19 18.05 -0.56
N ILE A 255 13.19 17.53 0.17
CA ILE A 255 11.99 16.92 -0.44
C ILE A 255 11.16 17.98 -1.17
N LEU A 256 11.02 19.18 -0.60
CA LEU A 256 10.33 20.28 -1.28
C LEU A 256 11.07 20.71 -2.54
N ASP A 257 12.39 20.77 -2.51
CA ASP A 257 13.21 21.06 -3.70
C ASP A 257 13.11 19.95 -4.75
N PHE A 258 13.09 18.69 -4.31
CA PHE A 258 12.88 17.54 -5.19
C PHE A 258 11.50 17.62 -5.87
N LEU A 259 10.44 17.96 -5.15
CA LEU A 259 9.10 18.16 -5.70
C LEU A 259 9.05 19.29 -6.74
N ARG A 260 9.66 20.45 -6.44
CA ARG A 260 9.74 21.61 -7.34
C ARG A 260 10.49 21.31 -8.63
N GLU A 261 11.53 20.49 -8.55
CA GLU A 261 12.29 20.09 -9.73
C GLU A 261 11.58 18.96 -10.49
N ALA A 262 10.88 18.05 -9.80
CA ALA A 262 10.25 16.88 -10.39
C ALA A 262 9.20 17.24 -11.46
N VAL A 263 8.42 18.30 -11.24
CA VAL A 263 7.38 18.74 -12.18
C VAL A 263 7.92 19.19 -13.55
N ARG A 264 9.24 19.42 -13.66
CA ARG A 264 9.90 19.77 -14.93
C ARG A 264 10.25 18.55 -15.77
N HIS A 265 10.33 17.37 -15.16
CA HIS A 265 10.83 16.15 -15.79
C HIS A 265 9.80 15.03 -15.83
N ILE A 266 8.87 15.01 -14.88
CA ILE A 266 7.90 13.92 -14.70
C ILE A 266 6.48 14.43 -14.97
N PRO A 267 5.70 13.76 -15.84
CA PRO A 267 4.36 14.21 -16.23
C PRO A 267 3.36 14.35 -15.07
N SER A 268 3.43 13.46 -14.08
CA SER A 268 2.53 13.45 -12.93
C SER A 268 3.30 13.41 -11.63
N VAL A 269 3.20 14.46 -10.82
CA VAL A 269 3.85 14.52 -9.50
C VAL A 269 2.80 14.70 -8.41
N SER A 270 2.90 13.86 -7.39
CA SER A 270 2.05 13.91 -6.21
C SER A 270 2.90 13.86 -4.94
N ALA A 271 2.48 14.61 -3.92
CA ALA A 271 2.97 14.48 -2.57
C ALA A 271 1.95 13.71 -1.74
N THR A 272 2.41 12.91 -0.79
CA THR A 272 1.52 12.10 0.06
C THR A 272 1.91 12.23 1.53
N ALA A 273 0.97 11.87 2.40
CA ALA A 273 1.20 11.79 3.83
C ALA A 273 0.61 10.50 4.42
N VAL A 274 1.36 9.89 5.32
CA VAL A 274 0.88 8.72 6.08
C VAL A 274 -0.32 9.10 6.96
N ALA A 275 -1.29 8.21 7.09
CA ALA A 275 -2.40 8.36 8.03
C ALA A 275 -1.93 8.08 9.47
N LEU A 276 -1.29 9.07 10.11
CA LEU A 276 -0.82 9.00 11.49
C LEU A 276 -1.69 9.89 12.41
N PRO A 277 -2.15 9.40 13.58
CA PRO A 277 -2.87 10.23 14.54
C PRO A 277 -2.06 11.46 14.96
N GLY A 278 -2.71 12.63 14.96
CA GLY A 278 -2.10 13.90 15.36
C GLY A 278 -1.28 14.60 14.26
N LEU A 279 -1.19 14.02 13.06
CA LEU A 279 -0.61 14.69 11.91
C LEU A 279 -1.66 15.59 11.24
N ASP A 280 -1.29 16.84 10.92
CA ASP A 280 -2.17 17.78 10.23
C ASP A 280 -2.10 17.57 8.71
N HIS A 281 -2.92 16.63 8.19
CA HIS A 281 -2.98 16.31 6.76
C HIS A 281 -3.36 17.50 5.89
N GLU A 282 -4.19 18.42 6.40
CA GLU A 282 -4.60 19.62 5.65
C GLU A 282 -3.45 20.63 5.52
N ALA A 283 -2.61 20.76 6.54
CA ALA A 283 -1.37 21.54 6.42
C ALA A 283 -0.39 20.92 5.42
N VAL A 284 -0.26 19.58 5.40
CA VAL A 284 0.59 18.91 4.39
C VAL A 284 0.03 19.11 2.98
N ARG A 285 -1.29 18.96 2.81
CA ARG A 285 -1.98 19.23 1.53
C ARG A 285 -1.70 20.64 1.03
N ARG A 286 -1.94 21.66 1.87
CA ARG A 286 -1.67 23.07 1.52
C ARG A 286 -0.21 23.30 1.14
N LEU A 287 0.74 22.67 1.83
CA LEU A 287 2.15 22.78 1.51
C LEU A 287 2.48 22.13 0.15
N ALA A 288 1.96 20.94 -0.11
CA ALA A 288 2.14 20.25 -1.39
C ALA A 288 1.55 21.05 -2.55
N GLU A 289 0.30 21.48 -2.44
CA GLU A 289 -0.44 22.22 -3.47
C GLU A 289 0.09 23.66 -3.66
N SER A 290 0.91 24.17 -2.72
CA SER A 290 1.65 25.43 -2.92
C SER A 290 2.75 25.33 -3.97
N ILE A 291 3.16 24.11 -4.35
CA ILE A 291 4.13 23.86 -5.42
C ILE A 291 3.35 23.66 -6.73
N PRO A 292 3.47 24.56 -7.72
CA PRO A 292 2.74 24.42 -8.98
C PRO A 292 3.05 23.08 -9.68
N GLY A 293 1.99 22.36 -10.07
CA GLY A 293 2.10 21.06 -10.73
C GLY A 293 2.19 19.85 -9.79
N VAL A 294 2.18 20.05 -8.47
CA VAL A 294 2.13 18.97 -7.48
C VAL A 294 0.70 18.79 -6.96
N SER A 295 0.23 17.55 -6.97
CA SER A 295 -1.06 17.13 -6.39
C SER A 295 -0.88 16.49 -5.00
N PHE A 296 -1.97 16.32 -4.23
CA PHE A 296 -1.97 15.65 -2.92
C PHE A 296 -3.12 14.62 -2.77
#